data_AF-A0AAJ2U761-F1
#
_entry.id   AF-A0AAJ2U761-F1
#
_cell.length_a   1.000
_cell.length_b   1.000
_cell.length_c   1.000
_cell.angle_alpha   90.00
_cell.angle_beta   90.00
_cell.angle_gamma   90.00
#
_symmetry.space_group_name_H-M   'P 1'
#
loop_
_entity.id
_entity.type
_entity.pdbx_description
1 polymer ?
#
loop_
_entity_poly.entity_id
_entity_poly.type
_entity_poly.pdbx_seq_one_letter_code
_entity_poly.pdbx_strand_id
1 'polypeptide(L)' 'YEQNISNDLIGTPLCTGTSMGIHESQSLFYENIVGRSLPFWKKNYQLLKTYAGSQFDEIGLDDFYRAINESKPSF' A
#
# COMPACT_ATOMS: atom_id res chain seq x y z
N TYR A 1 -7.02 8.06 5.40
CA TYR A 1 -6.84 8.95 6.56
C TYR A 1 -7.91 10.03 6.57
N GLU A 2 -7.93 10.93 5.57
CA GLU A 2 -8.94 11.99 5.43
C GLU A 2 -10.40 11.51 5.55
N GLN A 3 -10.73 10.34 4.97
CA GLN A 3 -12.08 9.75 5.06
C GLN A 3 -12.54 9.35 6.48
N ASN A 4 -11.63 9.30 7.46
CA ASN A 4 -11.94 8.95 8.86
C ASN A 4 -11.99 10.17 9.79
N ILE A 5 -11.84 11.39 9.26
CA ILE A 5 -12.06 12.61 10.05
C ILE A 5 -13.56 12.69 10.41
N SER A 6 -13.87 13.07 11.64
CA SER A 6 -15.27 13.17 12.08
C SER A 6 -16.06 14.12 11.18
N ASN A 7 -17.23 13.66 10.73
CA ASN A 7 -18.15 14.48 9.93
C ASN A 7 -18.58 15.77 10.65
N ASP A 8 -18.57 15.77 11.99
CA ASP A 8 -18.90 16.94 12.80
C ASP A 8 -17.91 18.11 12.63
N LEU A 9 -16.71 17.82 12.10
CA LEU A 9 -15.67 18.82 11.88
C LEU A 9 -15.73 19.45 10.48
N ILE A 10 -16.57 18.95 9.58
CA ILE A 10 -16.67 19.44 8.20
C ILE A 10 -16.96 20.95 8.19
N GLY A 11 -16.17 21.70 7.41
CA GLY A 11 -16.26 23.16 7.32
C GLY A 11 -15.49 23.92 8.41
N THR A 12 -14.85 23.21 9.35
CA THR A 12 -13.95 23.82 10.35
C THR A 12 -12.48 23.69 9.94
N PRO A 13 -11.59 24.54 10.48
CA PRO A 13 -10.14 24.38 10.30
C PRO A 13 -9.57 23.05 10.83
N LEU A 14 -10.34 22.28 11.61
CA LEU A 14 -9.93 20.99 12.15
C LEU A 14 -10.22 19.83 11.18
N CYS A 15 -10.91 20.05 10.07
CA CYS A 15 -11.22 19.02 9.07
C CYS A 15 -10.05 18.79 8.10
N THR A 16 -8.86 18.58 8.65
CA THR A 16 -7.66 18.26 7.88
C THR A 16 -6.71 17.47 8.76
N GLY A 17 -5.70 16.87 8.14
CA GLY A 17 -4.66 16.19 8.89
C GLY A 17 -3.85 17.09 9.80
N THR A 18 -3.48 16.54 10.95
CA THR A 18 -2.73 17.25 11.99
C THR A 18 -1.34 17.70 11.53
N SER A 19 -0.69 16.93 10.66
CA SER A 19 0.60 17.27 10.07
C SER A 19 0.88 16.42 8.83
N MET A 20 1.84 16.85 8.01
CA MET A 20 2.34 16.06 6.89
C MET A 20 2.90 14.71 7.35
N GLY A 21 3.55 14.66 8.52
CA GLY A 21 4.09 13.41 9.06
C GLY A 21 3.01 12.39 9.40
N ILE A 22 1.89 12.83 9.98
CA ILE A 22 0.75 11.94 10.27
C ILE A 22 0.08 11.49 8.98
N HIS A 23 -0.12 12.40 8.03
CA HIS A 23 -0.62 12.09 6.69
C HIS A 23 0.20 10.99 6.02
N GLU A 24 1.51 11.22 5.92
CA GLU A 24 2.43 10.31 5.25
C GLU A 24 2.54 8.97 6.00
N SER A 25 2.46 8.98 7.33
CA SER A 25 2.47 7.74 8.12
C SER A 25 1.35 6.78 7.72
N GLN A 26 0.17 7.31 7.37
CA GLN A 26 -0.97 6.50 6.96
C GLN A 26 -0.79 5.96 5.53
N SER A 27 -0.29 6.80 4.62
CA SER A 27 0.07 6.36 3.26
C SER A 27 1.11 5.24 3.28
N LEU A 28 2.23 5.45 3.98
CA LEU A 28 3.31 4.46 4.09
C LEU A 28 2.88 3.20 4.84
N PHE A 29 1.97 3.32 5.82
CA PHE A 29 1.41 2.15 6.48
C PHE A 29 0.66 1.24 5.49
N TYR A 30 -0.26 1.80 4.70
CA TYR A 30 -0.98 1.00 3.72
C TYR A 30 -0.09 0.54 2.57
N GLU A 31 0.82 1.38 2.09
CA GLU A 31 1.70 1.02 0.98
C GLU A 31 2.73 -0.05 1.39
N ASN A 32 3.53 0.23 2.41
CA ASN A 32 4.71 -0.59 2.72
C ASN A 32 4.40 -1.65 3.76
N ILE A 33 3.71 -1.30 4.86
CA ILE A 33 3.47 -2.24 5.95
C ILE A 33 2.39 -3.26 5.56
N VAL A 34 1.33 -2.82 4.88
CA VAL A 34 0.28 -3.73 4.39
C VAL A 34 0.58 -4.19 2.96
N GLY A 35 0.68 -3.26 2.02
CA GLY A 35 0.73 -3.51 0.58
C GLY A 35 1.99 -4.22 0.08
N ARG A 36 3.10 -4.18 0.82
CA ARG A 36 4.32 -4.97 0.51
C ARG A 36 4.52 -6.18 1.42
N SER A 37 3.57 -6.48 2.31
CA SER A 37 3.67 -7.63 3.22
C SER A 37 3.38 -8.96 2.52
N LEU A 38 4.05 -10.02 2.97
CA LEU A 38 3.80 -11.37 2.46
C LEU A 38 2.36 -11.86 2.68
N PRO A 39 1.71 -11.64 3.84
CA PRO A 39 0.31 -12.06 4.04
C PRO A 39 -0.66 -11.40 3.06
N PHE A 40 -0.45 -10.11 2.73
CA PHE A 40 -1.26 -9.42 1.75
C PHE A 40 -1.15 -10.09 0.38
N TRP A 41 0.07 -10.39 -0.08
CA TRP A 41 0.26 -11.02 -1.39
C TRP A 41 -0.13 -12.50 -1.41
N LYS A 42 0.02 -13.25 -0.32
CA LYS A 42 -0.53 -14.62 -0.22
C LYS A 42 -2.02 -14.69 -0.54
N LYS A 43 -2.79 -13.66 -0.14
CA LYS A 43 -4.23 -13.58 -0.42
C LYS A 43 -4.54 -13.05 -1.82
N ASN A 44 -3.78 -12.06 -2.30
CA ASN A 44 -4.13 -11.28 -3.49
C ASN A 44 -3.36 -11.65 -4.76
N TYR A 45 -2.31 -12.48 -4.69
CA TYR A 45 -1.46 -12.76 -5.85
C TYR A 45 -2.19 -13.48 -6.98
N GLN A 46 -3.09 -14.41 -6.67
CA GLN A 46 -3.90 -15.06 -7.71
C GLN A 46 -4.81 -14.07 -8.43
N LEU A 47 -5.37 -13.10 -7.70
CA LEU A 47 -6.19 -12.02 -8.27
C LEU A 47 -5.35 -11.14 -9.19
N LEU A 48 -4.12 -10.81 -8.81
CA LEU A 48 -3.17 -10.09 -9.67
C LEU A 48 -2.95 -10.85 -10.98
N LYS A 49 -2.65 -12.16 -10.95
CA LYS A 49 -2.46 -12.97 -12.16
C LYS A 49 -3.68 -12.95 -13.09
N THR A 50 -4.89 -12.96 -12.53
CA THR A 50 -6.13 -12.85 -13.33
C THR A 50 -6.21 -11.56 -14.13
N TYR A 51 -5.76 -10.43 -13.57
CA TYR A 51 -5.84 -9.13 -14.24
C TYR A 51 -4.61 -8.76 -15.07
N ALA A 52 -3.44 -9.30 -14.71
CA ALA A 52 -2.18 -9.04 -15.42
C ALA A 52 -1.95 -9.94 -16.65
N GLY A 53 -2.87 -10.87 -16.92
CA GLY A 53 -2.71 -11.85 -17.98
C GLY A 53 -1.51 -12.76 -17.73
N SER A 54 -0.74 -13.07 -18.77
CA SER A 54 0.35 -14.05 -18.69
C SER A 54 1.67 -13.52 -18.14
N GLN A 55 1.76 -12.23 -17.78
CA GLN A 55 3.02 -11.59 -17.36
C GLN A 55 3.66 -12.22 -16.11
N PHE A 56 2.85 -12.83 -15.25
CA PHE A 56 3.28 -13.44 -13.99
C PHE A 56 3.09 -14.96 -13.96
N ASP A 57 2.86 -15.60 -15.12
CA ASP A 57 2.54 -17.04 -15.16
C ASP A 57 3.69 -17.90 -14.65
N GLU A 58 4.92 -17.54 -15.02
CA GLU A 58 6.16 -18.22 -14.63
C GLU A 58 6.79 -17.67 -13.34
N ILE A 59 6.21 -16.62 -12.75
CA ILE A 59 6.73 -15.99 -11.53
C ILE A 59 6.06 -16.62 -10.30
N GLY A 60 6.86 -17.10 -9.36
CA GLY A 60 6.40 -17.56 -8.06
C GLY A 60 6.06 -16.39 -7.13
N LEU A 61 5.16 -16.62 -6.17
CA LEU A 61 4.81 -15.63 -5.16
C LEU A 61 6.04 -15.12 -4.38
N ASP A 62 6.94 -16.03 -3.99
CA ASP A 62 8.15 -15.68 -3.23
C ASP A 62 9.09 -14.76 -4.03
N ASP A 63 9.26 -15.01 -5.33
CA ASP A 63 10.09 -14.18 -6.21
C ASP A 63 9.47 -12.81 -6.43
N PHE A 64 8.16 -12.77 -6.68
CA PHE A 64 7.40 -11.52 -6.77
C PHE A 64 7.54 -10.70 -5.48
N TYR A 65 7.33 -11.33 -4.32
CA TYR A 65 7.44 -10.68 -3.01
C TYR A 65 8.84 -10.10 -2.75
N ARG A 66 9.90 -10.83 -3.14
CA ARG A 66 11.27 -10.34 -3.04
C ARG A 66 11.50 -9.14 -3.97
N ALA A 67 11.00 -9.20 -5.21
CA ALA A 67 11.19 -8.15 -6.20
C ALA A 67 10.57 -6.80 -5.76
N ILE A 68 9.36 -6.81 -5.20
CA ILE A 68 8.69 -5.57 -4.75
C ILE A 68 9.29 -4.98 -3.45
N ASN A 69 10.16 -5.75 -2.77
CA ASN A 69 10.86 -5.36 -1.55
C ASN A 69 12.37 -5.19 -1.77
N GLU A 70 12.82 -5.08 -3.03
CA GLU A 70 14.23 -4.83 -3.33
C GLU A 70 14.69 -3.48 -2.76
N SER A 71 15.86 -3.48 -2.12
CA SER A 71 16.55 -2.27 -1.67
C SER A 71 17.89 -2.16 -2.39
N LYS A 72 18.06 -1.09 -3.15
CA LYS A 72 19.32 -0.75 -3.82
C LYS A 72 19.54 0.77 -3.80
N PRO A 73 20.80 1.23 -3.79
CA PRO A 73 21.09 2.64 -4.00
C PRO A 73 20.45 3.12 -5.31
N SER A 74 19.75 4.25 -5.22
CA SER A 74 19.25 5.00 -6.37
C SER A 74 19.79 6.43 -6.30
N PHE A 75 19.81 7.10 -7.45
CA PHE A 75 20.30 8.48 -7.60
C PHE A 75 19.48 9.49 -6.81
#